data_AF-A0A7X0VX73-F1
#
_entry.id   AF-A0A7X0VX73-F1
#
_cell.length_a   1.000
_cell.length_b   1.000
_cell.length_c   1.000
_cell.angle_alpha   90.00
_cell.angle_beta   90.00
_cell.angle_gamma   90.00
#
_symmetry.space_group_name_H-M   'P 1'
#
loop_
_entity.id
_entity.type
_entity.pdbx_description
1 polymer ?
#
loop_
_entity_poly.entity_id
_entity_poly.type
_entity_poly.pdbx_seq_one_letter_code
_entity_poly.pdbx_strand_id
1 'polypeptide(L)'
;MSKWKAAIFDLGDTLMSHLGSKTELFCRFCREAGVPLPEDPRLVREAAAEGWREGMKRVNPHDWKDLSWREHVFRFGLAKAGIIDLDRHIGSLMRVKLPRPNNEVPPGVFSLLQVLKDEGYKLAIVSNYYGHLSEVLEQTKLAPLFDAAFDSDVVGLAKPDPGIFHMACEALGIEPSEAVYVGDMPPYDVDGAVGAGLHPILYDPDGIWKSAPEYAQVRKVRALEELPGILIR
;
A
#
# COMPACT_ATOMS: atom_id res chain seq x y z
N MET A 1 19.00 -12.90 -18.02
CA MET A 1 18.83 -11.44 -17.93
C MET A 1 17.38 -11.22 -17.59
N SER A 2 17.11 -10.51 -16.49
CA SER A 2 15.72 -10.21 -16.11
C SER A 2 15.01 -9.50 -17.24
N LYS A 3 13.73 -9.82 -17.44
CA LYS A 3 12.86 -9.08 -18.37
C LYS A 3 12.50 -7.69 -17.85
N TRP A 4 12.71 -7.42 -16.57
CA TRP A 4 12.44 -6.13 -15.95
C TRP A 4 13.71 -5.29 -15.90
N LYS A 5 13.55 -3.99 -16.14
CA LYS A 5 14.63 -2.99 -16.07
C LYS A 5 14.42 -1.97 -14.96
N ALA A 6 13.20 -1.87 -14.44
CA ALA A 6 12.85 -0.93 -13.39
C ALA A 6 11.96 -1.55 -12.32
N ALA A 7 12.10 -1.04 -11.10
CA ALA A 7 11.20 -1.30 -10.01
C ALA A 7 10.66 0.04 -9.48
N ILE A 8 9.35 0.21 -9.59
CA ILE A 8 8.63 1.41 -9.14
C ILE A 8 7.88 1.03 -7.87
N PHE A 9 7.95 1.87 -6.85
CA PHE A 9 7.40 1.59 -5.54
C PHE A 9 6.37 2.64 -5.12
N ASP A 10 5.34 2.20 -4.43
CA ASP A 10 4.63 3.05 -3.49
C ASP A 10 5.53 3.38 -2.27
N LEU A 11 5.21 4.46 -1.55
CA LEU A 11 5.94 4.84 -0.35
C LEU A 11 5.28 4.33 0.94
N GLY A 12 4.03 4.72 1.18
CA GLY A 12 3.37 4.60 2.49
C GLY A 12 2.89 3.17 2.75
N ASP A 13 3.24 2.60 3.89
CA ASP A 13 2.98 1.19 4.23
C ASP A 13 3.61 0.17 3.25
N THR A 14 4.43 0.64 2.31
CA THR A 14 5.31 -0.16 1.44
C THR A 14 6.78 -0.01 1.85
N LEU A 15 7.44 1.11 1.52
CA LEU A 15 8.85 1.37 1.85
C LEU A 15 9.04 2.11 3.18
N MET A 16 7.97 2.69 3.70
CA MET A 16 7.96 3.50 4.90
C MET A 16 6.71 3.18 5.68
N SER A 17 6.84 2.88 6.98
CA SER A 17 5.69 2.71 7.86
C SER A 17 4.91 4.03 7.91
N HIS A 18 3.63 3.98 7.54
CA HIS A 18 2.75 5.14 7.53
C HIS A 18 1.64 4.97 8.56
N LEU A 19 0.96 3.82 8.57
CA LEU A 19 -0.08 3.47 9.53
C LEU A 19 0.21 2.16 10.28
N GLY A 20 1.23 1.42 9.82
CA GLY A 20 1.64 0.13 10.39
C GLY A 20 0.79 -1.03 9.85
N SER A 21 0.76 -2.15 10.57
CA SER A 21 -0.06 -3.31 10.18
C SER A 21 -1.54 -2.91 10.08
N LYS A 22 -2.20 -3.30 8.98
CA LYS A 22 -3.64 -3.12 8.74
C LYS A 22 -4.48 -3.78 9.84
N THR A 23 -4.01 -4.91 10.36
CA THR A 23 -4.59 -5.57 11.53
C THR A 23 -4.41 -4.73 12.79
N GLU A 24 -3.19 -4.28 13.09
CA GLU A 24 -2.93 -3.47 14.30
C GLU A 24 -3.70 -2.15 14.25
N LEU A 25 -3.81 -1.52 13.09
CA LEU A 25 -4.59 -0.31 12.90
C LEU A 25 -6.07 -0.56 13.25
N PHE A 26 -6.67 -1.62 12.71
CA PHE A 26 -8.03 -2.02 13.04
C PHE A 26 -8.23 -2.27 14.54
N CYS A 27 -7.32 -3.01 15.17
CA CYS A 27 -7.33 -3.28 16.62
C CYS A 27 -7.21 -2.00 17.44
N ARG A 28 -6.31 -1.10 17.07
CA ARG A 28 -6.09 0.18 17.73
C ARG A 28 -7.35 1.03 17.69
N PHE A 29 -7.99 1.15 16.53
CA PHE A 29 -9.24 1.87 16.38
C PHE A 29 -10.33 1.31 17.30
N CYS A 30 -10.51 -0.01 17.33
CA CYS A 30 -11.49 -0.66 18.20
C CYS A 30 -11.19 -0.40 19.68
N ARG A 31 -9.92 -0.53 20.09
CA ARG A 31 -9.47 -0.28 21.46
C ARG A 31 -9.71 1.17 21.90
N GLU A 32 -9.33 2.15 21.08
CA GLU A 32 -9.52 3.58 21.39
C GLU A 32 -10.99 3.99 21.38
N ALA A 33 -11.82 3.33 20.56
CA ALA A 33 -13.27 3.55 20.52
C ALA A 33 -14.07 2.75 21.56
N GLY A 34 -13.41 1.89 22.36
CA GLY A 34 -14.07 1.03 23.35
C GLY A 34 -14.94 -0.08 22.73
N VAL A 35 -14.64 -0.50 21.50
CA VAL A 35 -15.35 -1.60 20.82
C VAL A 35 -14.75 -2.94 21.26
N PRO A 36 -15.55 -3.86 21.83
CA PRO A 36 -15.04 -5.15 22.25
C PRO A 36 -14.71 -6.02 21.03
N LEU A 37 -13.47 -6.50 20.94
CA LEU A 37 -13.05 -7.47 19.94
C LEU A 37 -13.03 -8.89 20.53
N PRO A 38 -13.14 -9.94 19.70
CA PRO A 38 -12.97 -11.32 20.14
C PRO A 38 -11.64 -11.55 20.86
N GLU A 39 -11.64 -12.43 21.87
CA GLU A 39 -10.41 -12.81 22.58
C GLU A 39 -9.45 -13.62 21.71
N ASP A 40 -9.96 -14.42 20.76
CA ASP A 40 -9.13 -15.19 19.83
C ASP A 40 -8.50 -14.26 18.78
N PRO A 41 -7.16 -14.10 18.77
CA PRO A 41 -6.48 -13.24 17.81
C PRO A 41 -6.65 -13.68 16.35
N ARG A 42 -6.99 -14.96 16.11
CA ARG A 42 -7.28 -15.46 14.74
C ARG A 42 -8.55 -14.82 14.20
N LEU A 43 -9.61 -14.77 15.00
CA LEU A 43 -10.88 -14.13 14.61
C LEU A 43 -10.70 -12.63 14.37
N VAL A 44 -9.87 -11.97 15.18
CA VAL A 44 -9.54 -10.55 15.01
C VAL A 44 -8.79 -10.30 13.69
N ARG A 45 -7.80 -11.14 13.36
CA ARG A 45 -7.09 -11.06 12.07
C ARG A 45 -8.02 -11.29 10.89
N GLU A 46 -8.90 -12.28 10.98
CA GLU A 46 -9.89 -12.55 9.93
C GLU A 46 -10.88 -11.40 9.77
N ALA A 47 -11.32 -10.80 10.88
CA ALA A 47 -12.17 -9.62 10.88
C ALA A 47 -11.49 -8.42 10.22
N ALA A 48 -10.25 -8.09 10.61
CA ALA A 48 -9.50 -7.03 9.97
C ALA A 48 -9.32 -7.30 8.48
N ALA A 49 -8.92 -8.53 8.10
CA ALA A 49 -8.75 -8.91 6.70
C ALA A 49 -10.04 -8.75 5.89
N GLU A 50 -11.17 -9.24 6.40
CA GLU A 50 -12.46 -9.06 5.74
C GLU A 50 -12.84 -7.58 5.63
N GLY A 51 -12.64 -6.81 6.71
CA GLY A 51 -12.88 -5.38 6.75
C GLY A 51 -12.14 -4.65 5.64
N TRP A 52 -10.82 -4.85 5.55
CA TRP A 52 -10.01 -4.25 4.50
C TRP A 52 -10.41 -4.71 3.10
N ARG A 53 -10.62 -6.01 2.89
CA ARG A 53 -11.01 -6.51 1.57
C ARG A 53 -12.34 -5.95 1.08
N GLU A 54 -13.38 -6.10 1.88
CA GLU A 54 -14.73 -5.67 1.49
C GLU A 54 -14.87 -4.15 1.53
N GLY A 55 -14.17 -3.50 2.47
CA GLY A 55 -14.14 -2.05 2.58
C GLY A 55 -13.48 -1.37 1.38
N MET A 56 -12.35 -1.90 0.91
CA MET A 56 -11.65 -1.35 -0.26
C MET A 56 -12.44 -1.50 -1.56
N LYS A 57 -13.36 -2.47 -1.68
CA LYS A 57 -14.26 -2.57 -2.83
C LYS A 57 -15.27 -1.42 -2.92
N ARG A 58 -15.43 -0.63 -1.86
CA ARG A 58 -16.43 0.44 -1.73
C ARG A 58 -15.84 1.84 -1.80
N VAL A 59 -14.52 1.96 -1.90
CA VAL A 59 -13.86 3.26 -2.00
C VAL A 59 -14.04 3.81 -3.41
N ASN A 60 -14.05 5.14 -3.54
CA ASN A 60 -13.83 5.75 -4.83
C ASN A 60 -12.32 5.72 -5.13
N PRO A 61 -11.84 4.88 -6.05
CA PRO A 61 -10.41 4.79 -6.30
C PRO A 61 -9.84 6.08 -6.91
N HIS A 62 -10.67 6.97 -7.43
CA HIS A 62 -10.24 8.27 -7.97
C HIS A 62 -10.18 9.39 -6.93
N ASP A 63 -10.57 9.14 -5.68
CA ASP A 63 -10.44 10.09 -4.58
C ASP A 63 -9.78 9.42 -3.37
N TRP A 64 -8.46 9.29 -3.42
CA TRP A 64 -7.69 8.65 -2.36
C TRP A 64 -7.71 9.42 -1.03
N LYS A 65 -8.15 10.69 -1.05
CA LYS A 65 -8.33 11.53 0.15
C LYS A 65 -9.69 11.30 0.82
N ASP A 66 -10.60 10.60 0.15
CA ASP A 66 -11.89 10.21 0.73
C ASP A 66 -11.69 9.18 1.85
N LEU A 67 -11.89 9.60 3.09
CA LEU A 67 -11.77 8.74 4.26
C LEU A 67 -13.01 7.86 4.52
N SER A 68 -14.01 7.85 3.62
CA SER A 68 -15.18 6.95 3.69
C SER A 68 -14.80 5.48 3.73
N TRP A 69 -13.62 5.13 3.19
CA TRP A 69 -13.03 3.79 3.29
C TRP A 69 -13.01 3.27 4.73
N ARG A 70 -12.78 4.15 5.72
CA ARG A 70 -12.73 3.77 7.13
C ARG A 70 -14.03 3.18 7.61
N GLU A 71 -15.14 3.84 7.28
CA GLU A 71 -16.46 3.37 7.67
C GLU A 71 -16.74 1.98 7.08
N HIS A 72 -16.46 1.80 5.79
CA HIS A 72 -16.66 0.49 5.15
C HIS A 72 -15.79 -0.59 5.79
N VAL A 73 -14.48 -0.32 6.00
CA VAL A 73 -13.56 -1.26 6.65
C VAL A 73 -14.07 -1.67 8.03
N PHE A 74 -14.52 -0.71 8.83
CA PHE A 74 -15.05 -1.01 10.16
C PHE A 74 -16.37 -1.76 10.10
N ARG A 75 -17.31 -1.39 9.23
CA ARG A 75 -18.60 -2.08 9.13
C ARG A 75 -18.41 -3.56 8.80
N PHE A 76 -17.62 -3.87 7.78
CA PHE A 76 -17.37 -5.26 7.38
C PHE A 76 -16.53 -6.00 8.42
N GLY A 77 -15.48 -5.37 8.97
CA GLY A 77 -14.61 -6.01 9.95
C GLY A 77 -15.34 -6.31 11.27
N LEU A 78 -16.11 -5.36 11.79
CA LEU A 78 -16.91 -5.57 13.00
C LEU A 78 -17.99 -6.63 12.80
N ALA A 79 -18.68 -6.63 11.65
CA ALA A 79 -19.65 -7.67 11.33
C ALA A 79 -18.99 -9.06 11.31
N LYS A 80 -17.81 -9.17 10.69
CA LYS A 80 -17.02 -10.40 10.68
C LYS A 80 -16.55 -10.82 12.07
N ALA A 81 -16.27 -9.86 12.95
CA ALA A 81 -15.94 -10.10 14.36
C ALA A 81 -17.15 -10.52 15.22
N GLY A 82 -18.36 -10.58 14.65
CA GLY A 82 -19.59 -10.96 15.36
C GLY A 82 -20.25 -9.81 16.13
N ILE A 83 -19.87 -8.56 15.84
CA ILE A 83 -20.48 -7.37 16.47
C ILE A 83 -21.77 -7.03 15.73
N ILE A 84 -22.88 -7.00 16.47
CA ILE A 84 -24.23 -6.85 15.89
C ILE A 84 -24.66 -5.38 15.83
N ASP A 85 -24.40 -4.59 16.88
CA ASP A 85 -24.81 -3.18 16.96
C ASP A 85 -23.77 -2.26 16.30
N LEU A 86 -23.60 -2.42 14.98
CA LEU A 86 -22.57 -1.72 14.21
C LEU A 86 -22.71 -0.20 14.31
N ASP A 87 -23.92 0.33 14.14
CA ASP A 87 -24.15 1.78 14.11
C ASP A 87 -23.77 2.46 15.43
N ARG A 88 -23.98 1.79 16.58
CA ARG A 88 -23.49 2.27 17.87
C ARG A 88 -21.97 2.48 17.89
N HIS A 89 -21.22 1.58 17.24
CA HIS A 89 -19.76 1.57 17.30
C HIS A 89 -19.10 2.43 16.21
N ILE A 90 -19.67 2.49 15.01
CA ILE A 90 -19.13 3.27 13.88
C ILE A 90 -18.93 4.74 14.26
N GLY A 91 -19.91 5.35 14.94
CA GLY A 91 -19.81 6.74 15.37
C GLY A 91 -18.61 7.02 16.28
N SER A 92 -18.23 6.08 17.15
CA SER A 92 -17.04 6.20 18.01
C SER A 92 -15.76 5.95 17.23
N LEU A 93 -15.73 4.95 16.35
CA LEU A 93 -14.58 4.63 15.51
C LEU A 93 -14.18 5.78 14.58
N MET A 94 -15.16 6.49 14.01
CA MET A 94 -14.91 7.63 13.14
C MET A 94 -14.35 8.84 13.88
N ARG A 95 -14.54 8.94 15.21
CA ARG A 95 -13.97 10.02 16.05
C ARG A 95 -12.51 9.76 16.43
N VAL A 96 -12.06 8.51 16.38
CA VAL A 96 -10.65 8.19 16.61
C VAL A 96 -9.83 8.81 15.48
N LYS A 97 -8.76 9.52 15.84
CA LYS A 97 -7.87 10.15 14.87
C LYS A 97 -7.00 9.09 14.21
N LEU A 98 -6.72 9.26 12.92
CA LEU A 98 -5.67 8.48 12.28
C LEU A 98 -4.35 8.74 13.01
N PRO A 99 -3.52 7.70 13.22
CA PRO A 99 -2.20 7.90 13.77
C PRO A 99 -1.40 8.84 12.89
N ARG A 100 -0.49 9.60 13.52
CA ARG A 100 0.50 10.34 12.74
C ARG A 100 1.43 9.33 12.07
N PRO A 101 1.79 9.55 10.80
CA PRO A 101 2.84 8.78 10.15
C PRO A 101 4.11 8.81 10.98
N ASN A 102 4.73 7.66 11.23
CA ASN A 102 6.00 7.59 11.94
C ASN A 102 7.20 7.76 11.00
N ASN A 103 6.99 7.81 9.67
CA ASN A 103 8.03 7.96 8.65
C ASN A 103 9.23 7.03 8.85
N GLU A 104 9.00 5.86 9.48
CA GLU A 104 10.05 4.90 9.78
C GLU A 104 10.27 3.99 8.58
N VAL A 105 11.50 3.89 8.10
CA VAL A 105 11.87 2.94 7.06
C VAL A 105 12.08 1.56 7.70
N PRO A 106 11.31 0.52 7.31
CA PRO A 106 11.48 -0.82 7.86
C PRO A 106 12.90 -1.36 7.65
N PRO A 107 13.39 -2.22 8.57
CA PRO A 107 14.62 -2.97 8.35
C PRO A 107 14.59 -3.70 7.00
N GLY A 108 15.73 -3.76 6.32
CA GLY A 108 15.85 -4.46 5.03
C GLY A 108 15.58 -3.62 3.79
N VAL A 109 14.79 -2.53 3.88
CA VAL A 109 14.47 -1.67 2.72
C VAL A 109 15.72 -1.09 2.06
N PHE A 110 16.64 -0.50 2.82
CA PHE A 110 17.89 0.03 2.27
C PHE A 110 18.72 -1.04 1.56
N SER A 111 18.80 -2.24 2.15
CA SER A 111 19.57 -3.36 1.58
C SER A 111 18.93 -3.87 0.30
N LEU A 112 17.61 -4.00 0.27
CA LEU A 112 16.85 -4.34 -0.93
C LEU A 112 17.12 -3.34 -2.06
N LEU A 113 16.92 -2.05 -1.80
CA LEU A 113 17.06 -1.02 -2.83
C LEU A 113 18.49 -1.00 -3.37
N GLN A 114 19.50 -1.15 -2.50
CA GLN A 114 20.89 -1.24 -2.94
C GLN A 114 21.13 -2.47 -3.83
N VAL A 115 20.61 -3.65 -3.45
CA VAL A 115 20.73 -4.87 -4.28
C VAL A 115 20.11 -4.66 -5.66
N LEU A 116 18.94 -4.02 -5.75
CA LEU A 116 18.32 -3.74 -7.04
C LEU A 116 19.18 -2.78 -7.89
N LYS A 117 19.75 -1.72 -7.28
CA LYS A 117 20.66 -0.80 -7.98
C LYS A 117 21.93 -1.50 -8.48
N ASP A 118 22.52 -2.37 -7.65
CA ASP A 118 23.75 -3.12 -8.01
C ASP A 118 23.49 -4.06 -9.19
N GLU A 119 22.27 -4.56 -9.34
CA GLU A 119 21.81 -5.37 -10.47
C GLU A 119 21.34 -4.53 -11.67
N GLY A 120 21.51 -3.21 -11.61
CA GLY A 120 21.24 -2.28 -12.70
C GLY A 120 19.77 -1.87 -12.85
N TYR A 121 18.92 -2.10 -11.86
CA TYR A 121 17.55 -1.61 -11.88
C TYR A 121 17.50 -0.10 -11.73
N LYS A 122 16.64 0.52 -12.54
CA LYS A 122 16.17 1.88 -12.31
C LYS A 122 15.06 1.88 -11.25
N LEU A 123 15.10 2.83 -10.32
CA LEU A 123 14.18 2.89 -9.20
C LEU A 123 13.38 4.19 -9.23
N ALA A 124 12.07 4.09 -9.07
CA ALA A 124 11.23 5.28 -8.87
C ALA A 124 10.21 5.09 -7.74
N ILE A 125 9.74 6.21 -7.20
CA ILE A 125 8.59 6.25 -6.28
C ILE A 125 7.41 6.89 -6.99
N VAL A 126 6.23 6.32 -6.83
CA VAL A 126 4.95 6.92 -7.23
C VAL A 126 3.99 6.81 -6.05
N SER A 127 3.67 7.94 -5.44
CA SER A 127 2.89 7.98 -4.20
C SER A 127 1.70 8.94 -4.33
N ASN A 128 0.55 8.48 -3.86
CA ASN A 128 -0.57 9.37 -3.58
C ASN A 128 -0.24 10.12 -2.29
N TYR A 129 0.24 11.35 -2.41
CA TYR A 129 0.86 12.09 -1.32
C TYR A 129 0.45 13.57 -1.30
N TYR A 130 0.88 14.29 -0.26
CA TYR A 130 0.36 15.61 0.10
C TYR A 130 1.32 16.77 -0.27
N GLY A 131 2.08 16.64 -1.36
CA GLY A 131 2.89 17.73 -1.90
C GLY A 131 4.27 17.93 -1.27
N HIS A 132 4.67 17.07 -0.31
CA HIS A 132 5.93 17.19 0.43
C HIS A 132 6.74 15.88 0.42
N LEU A 133 6.52 15.02 -0.59
CA LEU A 133 7.24 13.76 -0.73
C LEU A 133 8.76 13.94 -0.71
N SER A 134 9.29 14.96 -1.40
CA SER A 134 10.74 15.21 -1.46
C SER A 134 11.36 15.42 -0.08
N GLU A 135 10.72 16.21 0.78
CA GLU A 135 11.17 16.46 2.16
C GLU A 135 11.20 15.17 2.98
N VAL A 136 10.18 14.31 2.81
CA VAL A 136 10.12 13.02 3.49
C VAL A 136 11.22 12.08 3.00
N LEU A 137 11.51 12.04 1.71
CA LEU A 137 12.58 11.21 1.16
C LEU A 137 13.97 11.65 1.64
N GLU A 138 14.19 12.96 1.83
CA GLU A 138 15.42 13.48 2.43
C GLU A 138 15.54 13.10 3.91
N GLN A 139 14.48 13.29 4.70
CA GLN A 139 14.46 12.96 6.13
C GLN A 139 14.67 11.46 6.38
N THR A 140 14.07 10.62 5.54
CA THR A 140 14.19 9.15 5.59
C THR A 140 15.44 8.62 4.90
N LYS A 141 16.22 9.48 4.22
CA LYS A 141 17.42 9.13 3.45
C LYS A 141 17.16 8.16 2.29
N LEU A 142 15.92 8.08 1.82
CA LEU A 142 15.54 7.29 0.65
C LEU A 142 15.89 8.02 -0.65
N ALA A 143 15.87 9.35 -0.67
CA ALA A 143 16.13 10.18 -1.86
C ALA A 143 17.32 9.71 -2.73
N PRO A 144 18.54 9.46 -2.21
CA PRO A 144 19.69 9.07 -3.04
C PRO A 144 19.59 7.68 -3.68
N LEU A 145 18.60 6.87 -3.28
CA LEU A 145 18.40 5.53 -3.84
C LEU A 145 17.53 5.54 -5.10
N PHE A 146 16.72 6.57 -5.31
CA PHE A 146 15.77 6.63 -6.43
C PHE A 146 16.26 7.55 -7.54
N ASP A 147 15.97 7.17 -8.78
CA ASP A 147 16.23 7.97 -9.98
C ASP A 147 15.13 9.02 -10.21
N ALA A 148 13.90 8.74 -9.75
CA ALA A 148 12.78 9.66 -9.83
C ALA A 148 11.76 9.42 -8.70
N ALA A 149 11.00 10.45 -8.34
CA ALA A 149 9.91 10.35 -7.37
C ALA A 149 8.75 11.26 -7.78
N PHE A 150 7.52 10.74 -7.70
CA PHE A 150 6.30 11.40 -8.13
C PHE A 150 5.30 11.48 -6.98
N ASP A 151 4.96 12.72 -6.63
CA ASP A 151 3.95 13.08 -5.65
C ASP A 151 2.68 13.50 -6.39
N SER A 152 1.56 12.82 -6.13
CA SER A 152 0.31 13.07 -6.83
C SER A 152 -0.18 14.52 -6.73
N ASP A 153 0.00 15.17 -5.58
CA ASP A 153 -0.45 16.55 -5.37
C ASP A 153 0.42 17.54 -6.14
N VAL A 154 1.70 17.21 -6.39
CA VAL A 154 2.61 18.05 -7.18
C VAL A 154 2.33 17.92 -8.67
N VAL A 155 2.10 16.69 -9.16
CA VAL A 155 1.96 16.41 -10.59
C VAL A 155 0.51 16.50 -11.09
N GLY A 156 -0.47 16.55 -10.18
CA GLY A 156 -1.89 16.69 -10.51
C GLY A 156 -2.57 15.41 -11.02
N LEU A 157 -1.90 14.27 -10.94
CA LEU A 157 -2.42 12.95 -11.27
C LEU A 157 -2.20 12.04 -10.07
N ALA A 158 -3.16 11.18 -9.75
CA ALA A 158 -3.07 10.26 -8.62
C ALA A 158 -3.37 8.83 -9.09
N LYS A 159 -2.73 7.84 -8.45
CA LYS A 159 -3.08 6.44 -8.63
C LYS A 159 -4.57 6.25 -8.31
N PRO A 160 -5.32 5.46 -9.10
CA PRO A 160 -4.86 4.53 -10.13
C PRO A 160 -4.81 5.12 -11.55
N ASP A 161 -4.81 6.44 -11.73
CA ASP A 161 -4.69 7.04 -13.07
C ASP A 161 -3.39 6.55 -13.75
N PRO A 162 -3.45 5.97 -14.96
CA PRO A 162 -2.27 5.40 -15.61
C PRO A 162 -1.19 6.45 -15.91
N GLY A 163 -1.56 7.73 -16.06
CA GLY A 163 -0.66 8.81 -16.42
C GLY A 163 0.47 8.99 -15.40
N ILE A 164 0.21 8.85 -14.10
CA ILE A 164 1.28 8.99 -13.07
C ILE A 164 2.32 7.87 -13.17
N PHE A 165 1.91 6.65 -13.56
CA PHE A 165 2.82 5.53 -13.78
C PHE A 165 3.61 5.72 -15.09
N HIS A 166 2.97 6.25 -16.14
CA HIS A 166 3.64 6.58 -17.40
C HIS A 166 4.69 7.67 -17.23
N MET A 167 4.42 8.71 -16.41
CA MET A 167 5.42 9.72 -16.06
C MET A 167 6.66 9.10 -15.42
N ALA A 168 6.48 8.12 -14.54
CA ALA A 168 7.60 7.40 -13.95
C ALA A 168 8.38 6.59 -15.00
N CYS A 169 7.68 5.87 -15.88
CA CYS A 169 8.35 5.13 -16.97
C CYS A 169 9.13 6.05 -17.93
N GLU A 170 8.55 7.20 -18.28
CA GLU A 170 9.18 8.21 -19.14
C GLU A 170 10.45 8.78 -18.50
N ALA A 171 10.39 9.19 -17.23
CA ALA A 171 11.56 9.69 -16.51
C ALA A 171 12.66 8.64 -16.37
N LEU A 172 12.28 7.37 -16.24
CA LEU A 172 13.21 6.25 -16.25
C LEU A 172 13.66 5.85 -17.66
N GLY A 173 13.05 6.35 -18.74
CA GLY A 173 13.36 5.97 -20.12
C GLY A 173 13.19 4.48 -20.38
N ILE A 174 12.07 3.90 -19.92
CA ILE A 174 11.71 2.49 -20.08
C ILE A 174 10.26 2.35 -20.58
N GLU A 175 9.96 1.22 -21.22
CA GLU A 175 8.58 0.89 -21.56
C GLU A 175 7.80 0.42 -20.31
N PRO A 176 6.48 0.68 -20.21
CA PRO A 176 5.67 0.21 -19.07
C PRO A 176 5.79 -1.29 -18.80
N SER A 177 5.86 -2.10 -19.86
CA SER A 177 6.03 -3.55 -19.78
C SER A 177 7.41 -3.99 -19.25
N GLU A 178 8.36 -3.08 -19.07
CA GLU A 178 9.69 -3.37 -18.50
C GLU A 178 9.78 -3.01 -17.01
N ALA A 179 8.71 -2.47 -16.43
CA ALA A 179 8.64 -2.11 -15.02
C ALA A 179 7.76 -3.07 -14.22
N VAL A 180 8.23 -3.36 -13.00
CA VAL A 180 7.37 -3.83 -11.93
C VAL A 180 6.90 -2.66 -11.07
N TYR A 181 5.66 -2.74 -10.58
CA TYR A 181 5.14 -1.83 -9.57
C TYR A 181 4.91 -2.58 -8.27
N VAL A 182 5.42 -2.07 -7.15
CA VAL A 182 5.25 -2.67 -5.82
C VAL A 182 4.50 -1.70 -4.91
N GLY A 183 3.35 -2.12 -4.39
CA GLY A 183 2.54 -1.33 -3.45
C GLY A 183 1.62 -2.21 -2.61
N ASP A 184 0.94 -1.64 -1.62
CA ASP A 184 0.17 -2.38 -0.60
C ASP A 184 -1.36 -2.24 -0.73
N MET A 185 -1.83 -1.31 -1.55
CA MET A 185 -3.25 -0.93 -1.70
C MET A 185 -3.77 -1.30 -3.09
N PRO A 186 -4.44 -2.46 -3.25
CA PRO A 186 -4.80 -2.98 -4.57
C PRO A 186 -5.59 -2.03 -5.49
N PRO A 187 -6.63 -1.29 -5.02
CA PRO A 187 -7.38 -0.39 -5.90
C PRO A 187 -6.54 0.74 -6.51
N TYR A 188 -5.46 1.15 -5.84
CA TYR A 188 -4.57 2.22 -6.32
C TYR A 188 -3.36 1.63 -7.05
N ASP A 189 -2.74 0.63 -6.45
CA ASP A 189 -1.42 0.13 -6.86
C ASP A 189 -1.51 -0.97 -7.90
N VAL A 190 -2.34 -1.99 -7.64
CA VAL A 190 -2.46 -3.15 -8.52
C VAL A 190 -3.28 -2.77 -9.74
N ASP A 191 -4.47 -2.21 -9.53
CA ASP A 191 -5.38 -1.86 -10.62
C ASP A 191 -4.79 -0.72 -11.47
N GLY A 192 -4.11 0.25 -10.83
CA GLY A 192 -3.39 1.33 -11.52
C GLY A 192 -2.21 0.82 -12.35
N ALA A 193 -1.35 -0.04 -11.77
CA ALA A 193 -0.22 -0.61 -12.51
C ALA A 193 -0.69 -1.45 -13.70
N VAL A 194 -1.72 -2.29 -13.53
CA VAL A 194 -2.31 -3.07 -14.63
C VAL A 194 -2.87 -2.15 -15.71
N GLY A 195 -3.63 -1.12 -15.32
CA GLY A 195 -4.19 -0.13 -16.25
C GLY A 195 -3.13 0.65 -17.03
N ALA A 196 -1.95 0.84 -16.45
CA ALA A 196 -0.81 1.49 -17.08
C ALA A 196 0.07 0.54 -17.91
N GLY A 197 -0.16 -0.78 -17.87
CA GLY A 197 0.63 -1.78 -18.59
C GLY A 197 1.90 -2.24 -17.84
N LEU A 198 2.01 -1.95 -16.55
CA LEU A 198 3.09 -2.40 -15.67
C LEU A 198 2.77 -3.77 -15.08
N HIS A 199 3.78 -4.40 -14.49
CA HIS A 199 3.62 -5.67 -13.78
C HIS A 199 3.46 -5.45 -12.27
N PRO A 200 2.25 -5.64 -11.71
CA PRO A 200 2.02 -5.42 -10.28
C PRO A 200 2.62 -6.55 -9.44
N ILE A 201 3.17 -6.17 -8.29
CA ILE A 201 3.46 -7.03 -7.15
C ILE A 201 2.79 -6.39 -5.94
N LEU A 202 1.90 -7.13 -5.29
CA LEU A 202 1.21 -6.66 -4.10
C LEU A 202 2.03 -7.00 -2.85
N TYR A 203 2.44 -5.98 -2.10
CA TYR A 203 2.99 -6.13 -0.76
C TYR A 203 1.84 -6.35 0.23
N ASP A 204 1.78 -7.56 0.80
CA ASP A 204 0.70 -8.00 1.69
C ASP A 204 1.27 -8.65 2.96
N PRO A 205 1.94 -7.88 3.83
CA PRO A 205 2.64 -8.41 5.00
C PRO A 205 1.70 -9.13 5.97
N ASP A 206 0.46 -8.63 6.08
CA ASP A 206 -0.59 -9.19 6.94
C ASP A 206 -1.30 -10.40 6.30
N GLY A 207 -1.23 -10.56 4.97
CA GLY A 207 -1.96 -11.61 4.25
C GLY A 207 -3.45 -11.32 4.07
N ILE A 208 -3.83 -10.04 4.08
CA ILE A 208 -5.21 -9.54 3.91
C ILE A 208 -5.79 -10.03 2.59
N TRP A 209 -4.98 -9.93 1.53
CA TRP A 209 -5.38 -10.16 0.15
C TRP A 209 -5.12 -11.58 -0.33
N LYS A 210 -4.57 -12.45 0.51
CA LYS A 210 -4.25 -13.84 0.17
C LYS A 210 -5.42 -14.61 -0.44
N SER A 211 -6.64 -14.36 0.04
CA SER A 211 -7.86 -15.05 -0.40
C SER A 211 -8.79 -14.17 -1.25
N ALA A 212 -8.33 -13.01 -1.72
CA ALA A 212 -9.11 -12.13 -2.60
C ALA A 212 -9.12 -12.69 -4.04
N PRO A 213 -10.26 -13.19 -4.57
CA PRO A 213 -10.31 -13.80 -5.90
C PRO A 213 -9.94 -12.84 -7.04
N GLU A 214 -10.31 -11.57 -6.91
CA GLU A 214 -10.02 -10.50 -7.88
C GLU A 214 -8.51 -10.28 -8.10
N TYR A 215 -7.71 -10.55 -7.07
CA TYR A 215 -6.25 -10.40 -7.12
C TYR A 215 -5.54 -11.75 -7.18
N ALA A 216 -6.22 -12.86 -7.45
CA ALA A 216 -5.64 -14.21 -7.40
C ALA A 216 -4.41 -14.38 -8.32
N GLN A 217 -4.41 -13.72 -9.48
CA GLN A 217 -3.31 -13.78 -10.47
C GLN A 217 -2.14 -12.85 -10.14
N VAL A 218 -2.32 -11.92 -9.20
CA VAL A 218 -1.29 -10.95 -8.82
C VAL A 218 -0.30 -11.61 -7.86
N ARG A 219 0.99 -11.49 -8.18
CA ARG A 219 2.06 -11.95 -7.30
C ARG A 219 2.01 -11.15 -6.00
N LYS A 220 2.03 -11.86 -4.87
CA LYS A 220 2.03 -11.27 -3.53
C LYS A 220 3.33 -11.60 -2.84
N VAL A 221 3.89 -10.64 -2.12
CA VAL A 221 5.02 -10.82 -1.22
C VAL A 221 4.61 -10.39 0.18
N ARG A 222 5.07 -11.11 1.20
CA ARG A 222 4.84 -10.75 2.60
C ARG A 222 6.02 -9.98 3.18
N ALA A 223 7.19 -10.12 2.55
CA ALA A 223 8.42 -9.46 2.91
C ALA A 223 9.06 -8.89 1.64
N LEU A 224 9.57 -7.66 1.70
CA LEU A 224 10.19 -7.00 0.55
C LEU A 224 11.51 -7.69 0.14
N GLU A 225 12.15 -8.40 1.06
CA GLU A 225 13.34 -9.23 0.86
C GLU A 225 13.08 -10.43 -0.09
N GLU A 226 11.83 -10.74 -0.40
CA GLU A 226 11.49 -11.74 -1.43
C GLU A 226 11.74 -11.21 -2.85
N LEU A 227 11.75 -9.88 -3.04
CA LEU A 227 11.80 -9.24 -4.36
C LEU A 227 13.07 -9.58 -5.16
N PRO A 228 14.29 -9.59 -4.60
CA PRO A 228 15.49 -9.96 -5.36
C PRO A 228 15.36 -11.35 -6.01
N GLY A 229 14.81 -12.32 -5.25
CA GLY A 229 14.57 -13.67 -5.75
C GLY A 229 13.46 -13.76 -6.81
N ILE A 230 12.64 -12.72 -6.98
CA ILE A 230 11.59 -12.64 -8.00
C ILE A 230 12.08 -11.88 -9.23
N LEU A 231 12.80 -10.79 -9.01
CA LEU A 231 13.13 -9.81 -10.05
C LEU A 231 14.41 -10.18 -10.80
N ILE A 232 15.45 -10.66 -10.12
CA ILE A 232 16.80 -10.83 -10.72
C ILE A 232 16.94 -12.15 -11.50
N ARG A 233 15.92 -13.02 -11.47
CA ARG A 233 15.94 -14.32 -12.15
C ARG A 233 15.80 -14.22 -13.68
#